data_AF-A0A947UD93-F1
#
_entry.id   AF-A0A947UD93-F1
#
_cell.length_a   1.000
_cell.length_b   1.000
_cell.length_c   1.000
_cell.angle_alpha   90.00
_cell.angle_beta   90.00
_cell.angle_gamma   90.00
#
_symmetry.space_group_name_H-M   'P 1'
#
loop_
_entity.id
_entity.type
_entity.pdbx_description
1 polymer ?
#
loop_
_entity_poly.entity_id
_entity_poly.type
_entity_poly.pdbx_seq_one_letter_code
_entity_poly.pdbx_strand_id
1 'polypeptide(L)'
;MDNVFIWIGIVVGSFVMGRLHLTSVVQQHGPGDIIQQKAYRLMDGWRLILGYFIGYTVVYYFLDIRWAHISQSLDWKASDFVLGLLALVGIFGWLSHAVRNVTEGINAIITRVLEK
;
A
#
# COMPACT_ATOMS: atom_id res chain seq x y z
N MET A 1 -11.25 -2.15 -24.60
CA MET A 1 -11.39 -1.06 -23.60
C MET A 1 -11.46 -1.60 -22.17
N ASP A 2 -11.44 -2.92 -21.99
CA ASP A 2 -11.88 -3.56 -20.75
C ASP A 2 -10.91 -3.42 -19.57
N ASN A 3 -9.63 -3.13 -19.83
CA ASN A 3 -8.61 -2.99 -18.78
C ASN A 3 -8.31 -1.55 -18.37
N VAL A 4 -8.88 -0.54 -19.04
CA VAL A 4 -8.57 0.88 -18.75
C VAL A 4 -9.02 1.27 -17.34
N PHE A 5 -10.21 0.82 -16.91
CA PHE A 5 -10.72 1.09 -15.57
C PHE A 5 -9.87 0.43 -14.48
N ILE A 6 -9.30 -0.75 -14.74
CA ILE A 6 -8.42 -1.44 -13.80
C ILE A 6 -7.14 -0.62 -13.61
N TRP A 7 -6.52 -0.15 -14.70
CA TRP A 7 -5.33 0.71 -14.63
C TRP A 7 -5.60 2.04 -13.93
N ILE A 8 -6.75 2.66 -14.18
CA ILE A 8 -7.18 3.86 -13.43
C ILE A 8 -7.31 3.54 -11.94
N GLY A 9 -7.94 2.41 -11.60
CA GLY A 9 -8.08 1.95 -10.22
C GLY A 9 -6.74 1.69 -9.53
N ILE A 10 -5.78 1.06 -10.23
CA ILE A 10 -4.42 0.85 -9.74
C ILE A 10 -3.76 2.20 -9.46
N VAL A 11 -3.76 3.12 -10.42
CA VAL A 11 -3.13 4.45 -10.26
C VAL A 11 -3.76 5.20 -9.08
N VAL A 12 -5.08 5.35 -9.07
CA VAL A 12 -5.78 6.09 -8.01
C VAL A 12 -5.56 5.43 -6.64
N GLY A 13 -5.67 4.11 -6.56
CA GLY A 13 -5.45 3.35 -5.34
C GLY A 13 -4.03 3.53 -4.80
N SER A 14 -3.01 3.49 -5.67
CA SER A 14 -1.61 3.69 -5.26
C SER A 14 -1.35 5.10 -4.75
N PHE A 15 -1.98 6.11 -5.34
CA PHE A 15 -1.93 7.48 -4.83
C PHE A 15 -2.60 7.60 -3.46
N VAL A 16 -3.79 7.03 -3.27
CA VAL A 16 -4.51 7.05 -2.00
C VAL A 16 -3.70 6.34 -0.91
N MET A 17 -3.25 5.11 -1.16
CA MET A 17 -2.47 4.34 -0.18
C MET A 17 -1.10 4.95 0.09
N GLY A 18 -0.39 5.43 -0.92
CA GLY A 18 0.90 6.09 -0.74
C GLY A 18 0.76 7.35 0.13
N ARG A 19 -0.33 8.11 -0.02
CA ARG A 19 -0.65 9.26 0.84
C ARG A 19 -0.96 8.84 2.27
N LEU A 20 -1.80 7.82 2.48
CA LEU A 20 -2.14 7.32 3.82
C LEU A 20 -0.91 6.80 4.57
N HIS A 21 -0.06 6.04 3.88
CA HIS A 21 1.20 5.54 4.42
C HIS A 21 2.17 6.69 4.71
N LEU A 22 2.29 7.70 3.84
CA LEU A 22 3.14 8.86 4.15
C LEU A 22 2.68 9.57 5.44
N THR A 23 1.36 9.72 5.64
CA THR A 23 0.85 10.31 6.88
C THR A 23 1.18 9.48 8.12
N SER A 24 1.25 8.15 8.00
CA SER A 24 1.66 7.26 9.11
C SER A 24 3.14 7.39 9.47
N VAL A 25 4.01 7.56 8.47
CA VAL A 25 5.46 7.63 8.67
C VAL A 25 5.90 9.01 9.17
N VAL A 26 5.24 10.08 8.71
CA VAL A 26 5.58 11.46 9.11
C VAL A 26 5.29 11.71 10.59
N GLN A 27 4.30 11.04 11.18
CA GLN A 27 4.06 11.12 12.63
C GLN A 27 5.22 10.55 13.47
N GLN A 28 6.11 9.75 12.87
CA GLN A 28 7.22 9.09 13.59
C GLN A 28 8.54 9.86 13.54
N HIS A 29 8.73 10.80 12.61
CA HIS A 29 9.99 11.54 12.47
C HIS A 29 9.94 12.86 13.27
N GLY A 30 10.75 12.95 14.33
CA GLY A 30 10.85 14.10 15.24
C GLY A 30 11.31 15.42 14.59
N PRO A 31 11.40 16.52 15.38
CA PRO A 31 11.63 17.85 14.85
C PRO A 31 13.05 17.95 14.25
N GLY A 32 13.12 18.06 12.93
CA GLY A 32 14.33 18.30 12.15
C GLY A 32 14.10 19.41 11.14
N ASP A 33 15.17 19.85 10.49
CA ASP A 33 15.18 21.04 9.65
C ASP A 33 14.09 21.04 8.57
N ILE A 34 13.28 22.11 8.52
CA ILE A 34 11.98 22.18 7.83
C ILE A 34 12.13 21.93 6.32
N ILE A 35 13.26 22.36 5.74
CA ILE A 35 13.53 22.24 4.30
C ILE A 35 13.94 20.81 3.94
N GLN A 36 14.82 20.18 4.72
CA GLN A 36 15.16 18.77 4.53
C GLN A 36 13.93 17.89 4.73
N GLN A 37 13.13 18.14 5.77
CA GLN A 37 11.90 17.38 5.99
C GLN A 37 10.93 17.44 4.81
N LYS A 38 10.79 18.58 4.13
CA LYS A 38 9.91 18.69 2.95
C LYS A 38 10.44 17.88 1.75
N ALA A 39 11.74 17.93 1.48
CA ALA A 39 12.35 17.17 0.39
C ALA A 39 12.27 15.65 0.65
N TYR A 40 12.60 15.22 1.87
CA TYR A 40 12.48 13.81 2.28
C TYR A 40 11.03 13.32 2.21
N ARG A 41 10.06 14.11 2.66
CA ARG A 41 8.63 13.75 2.57
C ARG A 41 8.16 13.53 1.14
N LEU A 42 8.64 14.32 0.18
CA LEU A 42 8.25 14.19 -1.21
C LEU A 42 8.86 12.94 -1.84
N MET A 43 10.15 12.67 -1.59
CA MET A 43 10.83 11.45 -2.03
C MET A 43 10.23 10.18 -1.40
N ASP A 44 10.00 10.19 -0.08
CA ASP A 44 9.38 9.05 0.61
C ASP A 44 7.93 8.84 0.14
N GLY A 45 7.17 9.92 -0.03
CA GLY A 45 5.82 9.85 -0.58
C GLY A 45 5.80 9.24 -1.98
N TRP A 46 6.72 9.67 -2.85
CA TRP A 46 6.86 9.13 -4.19
C TRP A 46 7.28 7.65 -4.18
N ARG A 47 8.24 7.27 -3.33
CA ARG A 47 8.65 5.87 -3.14
C ARG A 47 7.48 5.00 -2.70
N LEU A 48 6.66 5.47 -1.78
CA LEU A 48 5.49 4.75 -1.29
C LEU A 48 4.43 4.57 -2.38
N ILE A 49 4.10 5.64 -3.13
CA ILE A 49 3.16 5.58 -4.26
C ILE A 49 3.65 4.57 -5.30
N LEU A 50 4.93 4.62 -5.68
CA LEU A 50 5.52 3.66 -6.62
C LEU A 50 5.50 2.24 -6.07
N GLY A 51 5.77 2.05 -4.78
CA GLY A 51 5.71 0.75 -4.12
C GLY A 51 4.31 0.13 -4.21
N TYR A 52 3.26 0.89 -3.93
CA TYR A 52 1.87 0.44 -4.09
C TYR A 52 1.49 0.22 -5.55
N PHE A 53 1.99 1.05 -6.47
CA PHE A 53 1.74 0.88 -7.90
C PHE A 53 2.31 -0.44 -8.43
N ILE A 54 3.56 -0.74 -8.07
CA ILE A 54 4.21 -2.01 -8.41
C ILE A 54 3.45 -3.16 -7.72
N GLY A 55 3.13 -3.03 -6.44
CA GLY A 55 2.39 -4.05 -5.69
C GLY A 55 1.05 -4.39 -6.33
N TYR A 56 0.24 -3.40 -6.65
CA TYR A 56 -1.06 -3.59 -7.32
C TYR A 56 -0.93 -4.13 -8.74
N THR A 57 0.11 -3.74 -9.46
CA THR A 57 0.40 -4.31 -10.79
C THR A 57 0.75 -5.80 -10.68
N VAL A 58 1.56 -6.18 -9.69
CA VAL A 58 1.93 -7.58 -9.41
C VAL A 58 0.70 -8.39 -9.01
N VAL A 59 -0.17 -7.84 -8.16
CA VAL A 59 -1.44 -8.47 -7.75
C VAL A 59 -2.36 -8.68 -8.93
N TYR A 60 -2.53 -7.64 -9.76
CA TYR A 60 -3.37 -7.72 -10.96
C TYR A 60 -2.84 -8.81 -11.91
N TYR A 61 -1.54 -8.81 -12.19
CA TYR A 61 -0.91 -9.85 -13.00
C TYR A 61 -1.08 -11.26 -12.39
N PHE A 62 -0.90 -11.38 -11.07
CA PHE A 62 -1.04 -12.66 -10.39
C PHE A 62 -2.48 -13.19 -10.45
N LEU A 63 -3.48 -12.37 -10.16
CA LEU A 63 -4.88 -12.77 -10.12
C LEU A 63 -5.49 -12.97 -11.51
N ASP A 64 -5.20 -12.10 -12.46
CA ASP A 64 -5.84 -12.13 -13.79
C ASP A 64 -5.18 -13.14 -14.72
N ILE A 65 -3.83 -13.24 -14.68
CA ILE A 65 -3.08 -14.06 -15.61
C ILE A 65 -2.64 -15.38 -14.98
N ARG A 66 -1.92 -15.34 -13.86
CA ARG A 66 -1.31 -16.56 -13.29
C ARG A 66 -2.32 -17.45 -12.58
N TRP A 67 -3.20 -16.87 -11.78
CA TRP A 67 -4.22 -17.63 -11.04
C TRP A 67 -5.21 -18.30 -11.99
N ALA A 68 -5.65 -17.60 -13.04
CA ALA A 68 -6.47 -18.18 -14.11
C ALA A 68 -5.79 -19.40 -14.74
N HIS A 69 -4.50 -19.30 -15.06
CA HIS A 69 -3.73 -20.42 -15.63
C HIS A 69 -3.63 -21.61 -14.67
N ILE A 70 -3.28 -21.35 -13.40
CA ILE A 70 -3.17 -22.38 -12.34
C ILE A 70 -4.52 -23.11 -12.14
N SER A 71 -5.62 -22.36 -12.14
CA SER A 71 -6.97 -22.93 -11.95
C SER A 71 -7.41 -23.87 -13.07
N GLN A 72 -6.82 -23.72 -14.27
CA GLN A 72 -7.17 -24.51 -15.45
C GLN A 72 -6.21 -25.68 -15.68
N SER A 73 -4.92 -25.54 -15.40
CA SER A 73 -3.91 -26.56 -15.70
C SER A 73 -3.43 -27.38 -14.48
N LEU A 74 -3.73 -26.94 -13.25
CA LEU A 74 -3.17 -27.46 -12.00
C LEU A 74 -1.62 -27.51 -11.94
N ASP A 75 -0.92 -26.87 -12.90
CA ASP A 75 0.54 -26.88 -12.97
C ASP A 75 1.12 -25.73 -12.13
N TRP A 76 1.44 -26.03 -10.87
CA TRP A 76 2.03 -25.09 -9.93
C TRP A 76 3.55 -25.01 -10.10
N LYS A 77 4.06 -23.81 -10.41
CA LYS A 77 5.50 -23.54 -10.46
C LYS A 77 5.96 -22.79 -9.23
N ALA A 78 7.20 -23.03 -8.81
CA ALA A 78 7.82 -22.29 -7.70
C ALA A 78 7.81 -20.76 -7.93
N SER A 79 7.86 -20.32 -9.19
CA SER A 79 7.72 -18.90 -9.56
C SER A 79 6.37 -18.31 -9.18
N ASP A 80 5.29 -19.09 -9.21
CA ASP A 80 3.95 -18.63 -8.84
C ASP A 80 3.83 -18.40 -7.34
N PHE A 81 4.50 -19.24 -6.55
CA PHE A 81 4.60 -19.04 -5.11
C PHE A 81 5.34 -17.73 -4.77
N VAL A 82 6.46 -17.44 -5.45
CA VAL A 82 7.20 -16.19 -5.27
C VAL A 82 6.35 -14.97 -5.68
N LEU A 83 5.65 -15.06 -6.81
CA LEU A 83 4.72 -14.02 -7.27
C LEU A 83 3.58 -13.78 -6.26
N GLY A 84 3.02 -14.85 -5.70
CA GLY A 84 2.01 -14.76 -4.64
C GLY A 84 2.54 -14.08 -3.38
N LEU A 85 3.76 -14.41 -2.95
CA LEU A 85 4.40 -13.72 -1.82
C LEU A 85 4.64 -12.24 -2.10
N LEU A 86 5.12 -11.88 -3.30
CA LEU A 86 5.30 -10.48 -3.69
C LEU A 86 3.97 -9.71 -3.72
N ALA A 87 2.89 -10.35 -4.20
CA ALA A 87 1.54 -9.79 -4.15
C ALA A 87 1.08 -9.55 -2.70
N LEU A 88 1.29 -10.51 -1.81
CA LEU A 88 0.95 -10.38 -0.39
C LEU A 88 1.76 -9.27 0.30
N VAL A 89 3.08 -9.19 0.06
CA VAL A 89 3.94 -8.13 0.60
C VAL A 89 3.52 -6.76 0.05
N GLY A 90 3.16 -6.67 -1.24
CA GLY A 90 2.70 -5.44 -1.86
C GLY A 90 1.40 -4.89 -1.27
N ILE A 91 0.45 -5.77 -0.90
CA ILE A 91 -0.83 -5.38 -0.27
C ILE A 91 -0.68 -5.18 1.24
N PHE A 92 -0.05 -6.13 1.93
CA PHE A 92 -0.08 -6.25 3.38
C PHE A 92 1.20 -5.83 4.08
N GLY A 93 2.28 -5.48 3.36
CA GLY A 93 3.54 -5.06 3.97
C GLY A 93 3.43 -3.83 4.88
N TRP A 94 2.39 -3.01 4.70
CA TRP A 94 2.08 -1.85 5.54
C TRP A 94 0.96 -2.10 6.57
N LEU A 95 0.36 -3.30 6.59
CA LEU A 95 -0.84 -3.57 7.40
C LEU A 95 -0.63 -3.28 8.90
N SER A 96 0.55 -3.59 9.44
CA SER A 96 0.89 -3.31 10.84
C SER A 96 0.83 -1.81 11.19
N HIS A 97 1.34 -0.95 10.30
CA HIS A 97 1.30 0.50 10.46
C HIS A 97 -0.12 1.05 10.24
N ALA A 98 -0.87 0.50 9.29
CA ALA A 98 -2.26 0.88 9.06
C ALA A 98 -3.16 0.59 10.28
N VAL A 99 -3.04 -0.60 10.86
CA VAL A 99 -3.77 -1.01 12.07
C VAL A 99 -3.44 -0.10 13.25
N ARG A 100 -2.15 0.22 13.43
CA ARG A 100 -1.71 1.17 14.46
C ARG A 100 -2.35 2.54 14.28
N ASN A 101 -2.33 3.09 13.07
CA ASN A 101 -2.94 4.39 12.76
C ASN A 101 -4.45 4.43 13.01
N VAL A 102 -5.17 3.38 12.60
CA VAL A 102 -6.61 3.27 12.86
C VAL A 102 -6.87 3.24 14.38
N THR A 103 -6.07 2.48 15.12
CA THR A 103 -6.18 2.36 16.57
C THR A 103 -5.92 3.70 17.26
N GLU A 104 -4.85 4.42 16.88
CA GLU A 104 -4.53 5.75 17.39
C GLU A 104 -5.61 6.78 17.05
N GLY A 105 -6.16 6.74 15.83
CA GLY A 105 -7.26 7.59 15.41
C GLY A 105 -8.56 7.36 16.21
N ILE A 106 -8.92 6.08 16.43
CA ILE A 106 -10.05 5.71 17.29
C ILE A 106 -9.81 6.22 18.71
N ASN A 107 -8.61 6.01 19.26
CA ASN A 107 -8.29 6.44 20.62
C ASN A 107 -8.42 7.96 20.77
N ALA A 108 -7.90 8.73 19.81
CA ALA A 108 -8.02 10.20 19.81
C ALA A 108 -9.47 10.69 19.74
N ILE A 109 -10.35 10.01 19.01
CA ILE A 109 -11.79 10.31 18.97
C ILE A 109 -12.41 10.03 20.35
N ILE A 110 -12.13 8.86 20.92
CA ILE A 110 -12.66 8.42 22.22
C ILE A 110 -12.23 9.38 23.33
N THR A 111 -10.95 9.73 23.39
CA THR A 111 -10.42 10.69 24.38
C THR A 111 -11.10 12.04 24.25
N ARG A 112 -11.30 12.57 23.03
CA ARG A 112 -12.01 13.84 22.81
C ARG A 112 -13.50 13.80 23.20
N VAL A 113 -14.13 12.63 23.16
CA VAL A 113 -15.53 12.44 23.55
C VAL A 113 -15.68 12.27 25.06
N LEU A 114 -14.72 11.61 25.72
CA LEU A 114 -14.72 11.35 27.16
C LEU A 114 -14.16 12.49 28.01
N GLU A 115 -13.23 13.29 27.48
CA GLU A 115 -12.67 14.48 28.16
C GLU A 115 -13.52 15.74 27.97
N LYS A 116 -14.72 15.60 27.39
CA LYS A 116 -15.71 16.65 27.22
C LYS A 116 -16.83 16.50 28.24
#